data_AF-A0AAJ0CYS0-F1
#
_entry.id   AF-A0AAJ0CYS0-F1
#
_cell.length_a   1.000
_cell.length_b   1.000
_cell.length_c   1.000
_cell.angle_alpha   90.00
_cell.angle_beta   90.00
_cell.angle_gamma   90.00
#
_symmetry.space_group_name_H-M   'P 1'
#
loop_
_entity.id
_entity.type
_entity.pdbx_description
1 polymer ?
#
loop_
_entity_poly.entity_id
_entity_poly.type
_entity_poly.pdbx_seq_one_letter_code
_entity_poly.pdbx_strand_id
1 'polypeptide(L)'
;MKYALFFASAIALTSALPQDNHVKKLPWMKPGQFSNACGAMAFDEESCGTKWFCENLKRYPDIRFKNADECFAAHEPEPKPVGLTDAEKATRANDQSALQEKREKVCEGSRSKRCNAYFDQCIKLESGYGKKVALEERVAWVENCVADKIKWFQ
;
A
#
# COMPACT_ATOMS: atom_id res chain seq x y z
N MET A 1 -11.15 -72.34 -41.57
CA MET A 1 -10.26 -71.17 -41.81
C MET A 1 -11.12 -69.92 -41.59
N LYS A 2 -10.78 -68.85 -40.86
CA LYS A 2 -9.60 -68.42 -40.12
C LYS A 2 -10.00 -67.11 -39.38
N TYR A 3 -9.60 -66.97 -38.10
CA TYR A 3 -9.35 -65.78 -37.27
C TYR A 3 -10.43 -64.75 -36.88
N ALA A 4 -10.54 -64.59 -35.55
CA ALA A 4 -11.01 -63.41 -34.84
C ALA A 4 -9.97 -62.28 -34.90
N LEU A 5 -10.42 -61.03 -34.97
CA LEU A 5 -9.60 -59.85 -34.66
C LEU A 5 -10.43 -58.89 -33.82
N PHE A 6 -10.16 -58.92 -32.51
CA PHE A 6 -10.57 -57.89 -31.56
C PHE A 6 -9.62 -56.70 -31.72
N PHE A 7 -10.14 -55.55 -32.14
CA PHE A 7 -9.39 -54.30 -32.09
C PHE A 7 -9.54 -53.70 -30.69
N ALA A 8 -8.49 -53.83 -29.89
CA ALA A 8 -8.33 -53.11 -28.63
C ALA A 8 -7.89 -51.66 -28.93
N SER A 9 -8.76 -50.69 -28.70
CA SER A 9 -8.40 -49.27 -28.74
C SER A 9 -7.63 -48.92 -27.47
N ALA A 10 -6.32 -48.69 -27.60
CA ALA A 10 -5.51 -48.13 -26.54
C ALA A 10 -5.91 -46.66 -26.31
N ILE A 11 -6.49 -46.37 -25.15
CA ILE A 11 -6.68 -45.01 -24.67
C ILE A 11 -5.31 -44.52 -24.20
N ALA A 12 -4.64 -43.72 -25.02
CA ALA A 12 -3.46 -42.98 -24.57
C ALA A 12 -3.94 -41.89 -23.60
N LEU A 13 -3.85 -42.17 -22.29
CA LEU A 13 -3.92 -41.15 -21.25
C LEU A 13 -2.67 -40.28 -21.39
N THR A 14 -2.76 -39.20 -22.17
CA THR A 14 -1.78 -38.12 -22.08
C THR A 14 -1.97 -37.43 -20.74
N SER A 15 -1.23 -37.90 -19.74
CA SER A 15 -1.02 -37.19 -18.48
C SER A 15 -0.27 -35.89 -18.77
N ALA A 16 -1.02 -34.82 -19.07
CA ALA A 16 -0.52 -33.47 -18.90
C ALA A 16 -0.33 -33.27 -17.39
N LEU A 17 0.89 -33.56 -16.91
CA LEU A 17 1.32 -33.14 -15.59
C LEU A 17 1.12 -31.62 -15.50
N PRO A 18 0.47 -31.09 -14.46
CA PRO A 18 0.54 -29.67 -14.20
C PRO A 18 2.02 -29.35 -14.04
N GLN A 19 2.57 -28.53 -14.94
CA GLN A 19 3.88 -27.94 -14.72
C GLN A 19 3.73 -27.03 -13.51
N ASP A 20 4.03 -27.57 -12.34
CA ASP A 20 4.41 -26.78 -11.18
C ASP A 20 5.80 -26.20 -11.48
N ASN A 21 5.83 -25.30 -12.46
CA ASN A 21 6.90 -24.32 -12.54
C ASN A 21 6.62 -23.38 -11.38
N HIS A 22 7.26 -23.64 -10.24
CA HIS A 22 7.56 -22.58 -9.28
C HIS A 22 8.48 -21.55 -9.98
N VAL A 23 7.94 -20.81 -10.96
CA VAL A 23 8.57 -19.63 -11.52
C VAL A 23 8.65 -18.67 -10.36
N LYS A 24 9.87 -18.46 -9.87
CA LYS A 24 10.12 -17.48 -8.82
C LYS A 24 9.64 -16.13 -9.35
N LYS A 25 8.56 -15.62 -8.77
CA LYS A 25 7.99 -14.33 -9.12
C LYS A 25 9.00 -13.21 -8.83
N LEU A 26 8.95 -12.16 -9.65
CA LEU A 26 9.72 -10.94 -9.43
C LEU A 26 9.21 -10.24 -8.17
N PRO A 27 10.09 -9.67 -7.34
CA PRO A 27 9.68 -9.00 -6.11
C PRO A 27 8.88 -7.74 -6.43
N TRP A 28 7.87 -7.42 -5.61
CA TRP A 28 7.15 -6.16 -5.74
C TRP A 28 7.99 -4.98 -5.25
N MET A 29 8.28 -4.02 -6.14
CA MET A 29 9.01 -2.80 -5.83
C MET A 29 8.08 -1.67 -5.41
N LYS A 30 8.38 -1.06 -4.26
CA LYS A 30 7.75 0.20 -3.85
C LYS A 30 8.33 1.34 -4.67
N PRO A 31 7.57 2.41 -4.94
CA PRO A 31 8.08 3.58 -5.63
C PRO A 31 9.31 4.17 -4.91
N GLY A 32 10.35 4.49 -5.69
CA GLY A 32 11.59 5.08 -5.17
C GLY A 32 11.44 6.54 -4.73
N GLN A 33 12.52 7.12 -4.21
CA GLN A 33 12.56 8.52 -3.73
C GLN A 33 12.24 9.56 -4.81
N PHE A 34 12.41 9.20 -6.08
CA PHE A 34 12.15 10.06 -7.25
C PHE A 34 10.93 9.59 -8.05
N SER A 35 10.03 8.81 -7.45
CA SER A 35 8.83 8.29 -8.11
C SER A 35 7.91 9.39 -8.66
N ASN A 36 7.96 10.60 -8.11
CA ASN A 36 7.27 11.78 -8.62
C ASN A 36 7.77 12.25 -10.01
N ALA A 37 8.97 11.83 -10.43
CA ALA A 37 9.57 12.16 -11.73
C ALA A 37 9.47 11.01 -12.77
N CYS A 38 8.69 9.97 -12.46
CA CYS A 38 8.54 8.82 -13.34
C CYS A 38 7.91 9.15 -14.69
N GLY A 39 8.54 8.63 -15.75
CA GLY A 39 8.19 8.94 -17.13
C GLY A 39 8.70 10.28 -17.66
N ALA A 40 9.22 11.15 -16.78
CA ALA A 40 9.86 12.42 -17.17
C ALA A 40 11.39 12.29 -17.27
N MET A 41 12.02 11.61 -16.31
CA MET A 41 13.49 11.48 -16.23
C MET A 41 13.97 10.03 -16.41
N ALA A 42 13.20 9.06 -15.91
CA ALA A 42 13.47 7.63 -16.05
C ALA A 42 12.16 6.84 -16.09
N PHE A 43 12.18 5.70 -16.78
CA PHE A 43 11.08 4.74 -16.84
C PHE A 43 11.65 3.35 -16.54
N ASP A 44 11.97 3.12 -15.27
CA ASP A 44 12.40 1.84 -14.76
C ASP A 44 11.64 1.52 -13.47
N GLU A 45 11.52 0.23 -13.18
CA GLU A 45 10.73 -0.26 -12.07
C GLU A 45 11.31 0.11 -10.70
N GLU A 46 12.63 0.27 -10.59
CA GLU A 46 13.29 0.65 -9.34
C GLU A 46 12.96 2.10 -8.95
N SER A 47 12.95 3.00 -9.94
CA SER A 47 12.57 4.40 -9.76
C SER A 47 11.07 4.57 -9.52
N CYS A 48 10.24 3.84 -10.26
CA CYS A 48 8.79 4.07 -10.34
C CYS A 48 7.94 3.16 -9.46
N GLY A 49 8.48 2.02 -9.06
CA GLY A 49 7.73 0.94 -8.44
C GLY A 49 6.91 0.14 -9.45
N THR A 50 6.62 -1.11 -9.07
CA THR A 50 5.95 -2.12 -9.93
C THR A 50 4.60 -1.65 -10.44
N LYS A 51 3.79 -1.00 -9.58
CA LYS A 51 2.45 -0.55 -9.97
C LYS A 51 2.46 0.40 -11.15
N TRP A 52 3.17 1.52 -11.00
CA TRP A 52 3.18 2.56 -12.03
C TRP A 52 3.89 2.07 -13.29
N PHE A 53 4.98 1.30 -13.13
CA PHE A 53 5.68 0.66 -14.23
C PHE A 53 4.74 -0.24 -15.06
N CYS A 54 4.08 -1.21 -14.44
CA CYS A 54 3.18 -2.14 -15.15
C CYS A 54 1.96 -1.44 -15.76
N GLU A 55 1.33 -0.49 -15.05
CA GLU A 55 0.15 0.26 -15.55
C GLU A 55 0.47 1.10 -16.81
N ASN A 56 1.72 1.53 -16.97
CA ASN A 56 2.12 2.45 -18.02
C ASN A 56 2.87 1.80 -19.20
N LEU A 57 2.93 0.46 -19.27
CA LEU A 57 3.59 -0.26 -20.37
C LEU A 57 3.04 0.07 -21.77
N LYS A 58 1.76 0.49 -21.87
CA LYS A 58 1.19 0.95 -23.15
C LYS A 58 1.86 2.23 -23.65
N ARG A 59 2.25 3.12 -22.73
CA ARG A 59 2.87 4.40 -23.04
C ARG A 59 4.39 4.28 -23.12
N TYR A 60 4.97 3.40 -22.33
CA TYR A 60 6.40 3.14 -22.25
C TYR A 60 6.65 1.62 -22.31
N PRO A 61 6.74 1.06 -23.52
CA PRO A 61 6.88 -0.39 -23.70
C PRO A 61 8.18 -0.93 -23.12
N ASP A 62 8.11 -2.10 -22.51
CA ASP A 62 9.27 -2.87 -22.05
C ASP A 62 9.34 -4.20 -22.81
N ILE A 63 10.55 -4.67 -23.12
CA ILE A 63 10.75 -5.91 -23.88
C ILE A 63 10.40 -7.18 -23.06
N ARG A 64 10.34 -7.08 -21.73
CA ARG A 64 10.08 -8.20 -20.82
C ARG A 64 8.61 -8.56 -20.71
N PHE A 65 7.70 -7.61 -20.97
CA PHE A 65 6.26 -7.78 -20.75
C PHE A 65 5.46 -7.20 -21.91
N LYS A 66 4.52 -7.97 -22.47
CA LYS A 66 3.70 -7.51 -23.60
C LYS A 66 2.60 -6.54 -23.18
N ASN A 67 2.15 -6.63 -21.93
CA ASN A 67 1.08 -5.82 -21.37
C ASN A 67 1.15 -5.79 -19.84
N ALA A 68 0.29 -4.96 -19.24
CA ALA A 68 0.19 -4.80 -17.80
C ALA A 68 -0.17 -6.12 -17.07
N ASP A 69 -1.06 -6.93 -17.64
CA ASP A 69 -1.52 -8.17 -16.99
C ASP A 69 -0.39 -9.19 -16.88
N GLU A 70 0.41 -9.34 -17.94
CA GLU A 70 1.61 -10.19 -17.94
C GLU A 70 2.66 -9.65 -16.95
N CYS A 71 2.85 -8.34 -16.90
CA CYS A 71 3.72 -7.68 -15.94
C CYS A 71 3.31 -8.01 -14.51
N PHE A 72 2.03 -7.82 -14.13
CA PHE A 72 1.54 -8.13 -12.79
C PHE A 72 1.58 -9.62 -12.47
N ALA A 73 1.29 -10.49 -13.45
CA ALA A 73 1.34 -11.94 -13.25
C ALA A 73 2.77 -12.43 -12.92
N ALA A 74 3.79 -11.80 -13.52
CA ALA A 74 5.20 -12.11 -13.28
C ALA A 74 5.70 -11.64 -11.90
N HIS A 75 5.00 -10.70 -11.25
CA HIS A 75 5.38 -10.17 -9.95
C HIS A 75 4.67 -10.86 -8.78
N GLU A 76 5.29 -10.77 -7.61
CA GLU A 76 4.62 -10.99 -6.34
C GLU A 76 3.43 -10.03 -6.21
N PRO A 77 2.34 -10.42 -5.52
CA PRO A 77 1.21 -9.53 -5.28
C PRO A 77 1.67 -8.24 -4.61
N GLU A 78 1.02 -7.12 -4.93
CA GLU A 78 1.21 -5.86 -4.20
C GLU A 78 1.12 -6.13 -2.69
N PRO A 79 2.20 -5.85 -1.92
CA PRO A 79 2.14 -5.96 -0.48
C PRO A 79 1.02 -5.04 -0.04
N LYS A 80 0.02 -5.61 0.63
CA LYS A 80 -1.01 -4.80 1.28
C LYS A 80 -0.28 -3.74 2.10
N PRO A 81 -0.60 -2.44 1.94
CA PRO A 81 0.00 -1.44 2.78
C PRO A 81 -0.19 -1.93 4.22
N VAL A 82 0.90 -2.10 4.95
CA VAL A 82 0.84 -2.40 6.39
C VAL A 82 0.36 -1.11 7.04
N GLY A 83 -0.93 -0.84 6.87
CA GLY A 83 -1.68 0.00 7.76
C GLY A 83 -1.85 -0.72 9.08
N LEU A 84 -2.47 -0.03 10.01
CA LEU A 84 -2.85 -0.59 11.30
C LEU A 84 -3.62 -1.90 11.09
N THR A 85 -3.26 -2.94 11.83
CA THR A 85 -4.07 -4.16 12.00
C THR A 85 -5.45 -3.78 12.54
N ASP A 86 -6.44 -4.66 12.41
CA ASP A 86 -7.78 -4.37 12.92
C ASP A 86 -7.80 -4.18 14.44
N ALA A 87 -6.89 -4.87 15.15
CA ALA A 87 -6.66 -4.65 16.57
C ALA A 87 -6.14 -3.23 16.84
N GLU A 88 -5.13 -2.76 16.09
CA GLU A 88 -4.58 -1.42 16.25
C GLU A 88 -5.57 -0.31 15.84
N LYS A 89 -6.40 -0.56 14.82
CA LYS A 89 -7.53 0.33 14.48
C LYS A 89 -8.53 0.40 15.62
N ALA A 90 -8.88 -0.74 16.22
CA ALA A 90 -9.80 -0.81 17.35
C ALA A 90 -9.25 -0.07 18.57
N THR A 91 -7.97 -0.29 18.93
CA THR A 91 -7.29 0.46 19.99
C THR A 91 -7.38 1.97 19.74
N ARG A 92 -7.07 2.42 18.52
CA ARG A 92 -7.12 3.84 18.18
C ARG A 92 -8.53 4.43 18.23
N ALA A 93 -9.53 3.66 17.81
CA ALA A 93 -10.93 4.06 17.89
C ALA A 93 -11.40 4.18 19.35
N ASN A 94 -10.99 3.25 20.22
CA ASN A 94 -11.29 3.27 21.65
C ASN A 94 -10.62 4.46 22.36
N ASP A 95 -9.39 4.80 21.97
CA ASP A 95 -8.62 5.90 22.57
C ASP A 95 -8.97 7.28 21.99
N GLN A 96 -9.90 7.37 21.04
CA GLN A 96 -10.21 8.61 20.35
C GLN A 96 -10.82 9.66 21.28
N SER A 97 -11.65 9.25 22.24
CA SER A 97 -12.19 10.14 23.28
C SER A 97 -11.09 10.64 24.21
N ALA A 98 -10.17 9.76 24.62
CA ALA A 98 -9.03 10.14 25.47
C ALA A 98 -8.10 11.15 24.78
N LEU A 99 -7.91 11.04 23.45
CA LEU A 99 -7.18 12.05 22.67
C LEU A 99 -7.94 13.39 22.63
N GLN A 100 -9.26 13.35 22.51
CA GLN A 100 -10.11 14.56 22.51
C GLN A 100 -10.11 15.28 23.87
N GLU A 101 -10.05 14.56 24.99
CA GLU A 101 -9.94 15.14 26.33
C GLU A 101 -8.66 15.97 26.52
N LYS A 102 -7.58 15.66 25.78
CA LYS A 102 -6.35 16.46 25.82
C LYS A 102 -6.49 17.85 25.20
N ARG A 103 -7.57 18.13 24.46
CA ARG A 103 -7.79 19.39 23.75
C ARG A 103 -7.57 20.61 24.63
N GLU A 104 -8.20 20.65 25.80
CA GLU A 104 -8.13 21.82 26.68
C GLU A 104 -6.70 22.10 27.11
N LYS A 105 -5.97 21.05 27.50
CA LYS A 105 -4.56 21.14 27.89
C LYS A 105 -3.65 21.58 26.74
N VAL A 106 -3.85 21.03 25.54
CA VAL A 106 -3.05 21.40 24.36
C VAL A 106 -3.29 22.86 23.95
N CYS A 107 -4.52 23.35 24.15
CA CYS A 107 -4.89 24.71 23.83
C CYS A 107 -4.78 25.69 25.00
N GLU A 108 -4.41 25.22 26.19
CA GLU A 108 -4.23 26.04 27.38
C GLU A 108 -3.12 27.07 27.15
N GLY A 109 -3.39 28.34 27.48
CA GLY A 109 -2.44 29.44 27.27
C GLY A 109 -2.22 29.83 25.80
N SER A 110 -2.86 29.16 24.84
CA SER A 110 -2.78 29.55 23.42
C SER A 110 -3.45 30.89 23.18
N ARG A 111 -2.71 31.81 22.53
CA ARG A 111 -3.25 33.12 22.10
C ARG A 111 -4.11 33.02 20.84
N SER A 112 -4.12 31.86 20.18
CA SER A 112 -4.88 31.65 18.95
C SER A 112 -6.32 31.25 19.25
N LYS A 113 -7.28 32.09 18.84
CA LYS A 113 -8.72 31.74 18.85
C LYS A 113 -9.05 30.52 17.98
N ARG A 114 -8.12 30.08 17.13
CA ARG A 114 -8.26 28.93 16.23
C ARG A 114 -7.64 27.64 16.78
N CYS A 115 -7.07 27.64 17.99
CA CYS A 115 -6.38 26.46 18.53
C CYS A 115 -7.27 25.20 18.49
N ASN A 116 -8.51 25.30 18.95
CA ASN A 116 -9.47 24.18 18.91
C ASN A 116 -9.72 23.67 17.47
N ALA A 117 -9.84 24.59 16.51
CA ALA A 117 -10.03 24.22 15.10
C ALA A 117 -8.77 23.55 14.51
N TYR A 118 -7.58 24.00 14.90
CA TYR A 118 -6.32 23.34 14.51
C TYR A 118 -6.17 21.97 15.15
N PHE A 119 -6.58 21.82 16.41
CA PHE A 119 -6.62 20.54 17.09
C PHE A 119 -7.51 19.54 16.35
N ASP A 120 -8.73 19.94 15.97
CA ASP A 120 -9.64 19.09 15.17
C ASP A 120 -9.07 18.71 13.80
N GLN A 121 -8.41 19.65 13.12
CA GLN A 121 -7.73 19.36 11.85
C GLN A 121 -6.57 18.39 12.04
N CYS A 122 -5.76 18.58 13.09
CA CYS A 122 -4.64 17.71 13.40
C CYS A 122 -5.14 16.30 13.70
N ILE A 123 -6.18 16.12 14.49
CA ILE A 123 -6.77 14.79 14.73
C ILE A 123 -7.23 14.12 13.43
N LYS A 124 -7.86 14.86 12.50
CA LYS A 124 -8.26 14.29 11.19
C LYS A 124 -7.08 13.88 10.32
N LEU A 125 -5.96 14.61 10.41
CA LEU A 125 -4.73 14.27 9.71
C LEU A 125 -4.05 13.05 10.36
N GLU A 126 -4.04 12.99 11.68
CA GLU A 126 -3.50 11.88 12.47
C GLU A 126 -4.18 10.55 12.09
N SER A 127 -5.51 10.56 11.94
CA SER A 127 -6.28 9.38 11.55
C SER A 127 -6.06 8.93 10.09
N GLY A 128 -5.63 9.83 9.21
CA GLY A 128 -5.36 9.52 7.79
C GLY A 128 -3.93 9.05 7.48
N TYR A 129 -2.96 9.38 8.34
CA TYR A 129 -1.51 9.22 8.03
C TYR A 129 -0.69 8.45 9.07
N GLY A 130 -1.23 8.18 10.26
CA GLY A 130 -0.45 7.67 11.39
C GLY A 130 -0.31 6.15 11.46
N LYS A 131 0.93 5.66 11.67
CA LYS A 131 1.24 4.29 12.14
C LYS A 131 1.33 4.19 13.68
N LYS A 132 1.24 5.30 14.39
CA LYS A 132 1.40 5.37 15.86
C LYS A 132 0.18 4.77 16.55
N VAL A 133 0.33 3.77 17.40
CA VAL A 133 -0.82 3.13 18.08
C VAL A 133 -0.99 3.70 19.50
N ALA A 134 0.12 3.88 20.21
CA ALA A 134 0.11 4.32 21.59
C ALA A 134 -0.47 5.74 21.74
N LEU A 135 -1.40 5.92 22.67
CA LEU A 135 -2.07 7.20 22.94
C LEU A 135 -1.07 8.35 23.12
N GLU A 136 -0.01 8.16 23.91
CA GLU A 136 0.98 9.22 24.18
C GLU A 136 1.72 9.67 22.91
N GLU A 137 2.05 8.75 22.00
CA GLU A 137 2.70 9.12 20.74
C GLU A 137 1.78 9.89 19.80
N ARG A 138 0.47 9.59 19.88
CA ARG A 138 -0.59 10.29 19.14
C ARG A 138 -0.82 11.68 19.72
N VAL A 139 -0.86 11.81 21.06
CA VAL A 139 -0.94 13.10 21.77
C VAL A 139 0.24 13.98 21.37
N ALA A 140 1.47 13.47 21.47
CA ALA A 140 2.67 14.21 21.08
C ALA A 140 2.66 14.64 19.60
N TRP A 141 2.09 13.81 18.71
CA TRP A 141 1.93 14.20 17.31
C TRP A 141 0.94 15.36 17.15
N VAL A 142 -0.22 15.28 17.81
CA VAL A 142 -1.25 16.32 17.73
C VAL A 142 -0.75 17.64 18.32
N GLU A 143 -0.05 17.59 19.44
CA GLU A 143 0.59 18.76 20.06
C GLU A 143 1.54 19.47 19.09
N ASN A 144 2.45 18.71 18.45
CA ASN A 144 3.38 19.26 17.47
C ASN A 144 2.65 19.84 16.24
N CYS A 145 1.62 19.15 15.73
CA CYS A 145 0.83 19.64 14.61
C CYS A 145 0.10 20.95 14.95
N VAL A 146 -0.47 21.06 16.15
CA VAL A 146 -1.15 22.28 16.61
C VAL A 146 -0.15 23.41 16.80
N ALA A 147 1.01 23.15 17.42
CA ALA A 147 2.07 24.14 17.60
C ALA A 147 2.57 24.70 16.27
N ASP A 148 2.80 23.84 15.28
CA ASP A 148 3.20 24.25 13.93
C ASP A 148 2.12 25.13 13.28
N LYS A 149 0.85 24.70 13.30
CA LYS A 149 -0.27 25.51 12.78
C LYS A 149 -0.44 26.84 13.51
N ILE A 150 -0.17 26.93 14.80
CA ILE A 150 -0.22 28.23 15.50
C ILE A 150 0.92 29.13 15.02
N LYS A 151 2.13 28.59 14.90
CA LYS A 151 3.33 29.34 14.48
C LYS A 151 3.18 29.96 13.08
N TRP A 152 2.56 29.26 12.14
CA TRP A 152 2.39 29.75 10.76
C TRP A 152 1.27 30.78 10.58
N PHE A 153 0.41 30.99 11.59
CA PHE A 153 -0.77 31.85 11.50
C PHE A 153 -0.83 32.93 12.59
N GLN A 154 0.27 33.18 13.29
CA GLN A 154 0.51 34.35 14.15
C GLN A 154 1.40 35.35 13.42
#